data_AF-A0A0N1PHV6-F1
#
_entry.id   AF-A0A0N1PHV6-F1
#
_cell.length_a   1.000
_cell.length_b   1.000
_cell.length_c   1.000
_cell.angle_alpha   90.00
_cell.angle_beta   90.00
_cell.angle_gamma   90.00
#
_symmetry.space_group_name_H-M   'P 1'
#
loop_
_entity.id
_entity.type
_entity.pdbx_description
1 polymer ?
#
loop_
_entity_poly.entity_id
_entity_poly.type
_entity_poly.pdbx_seq_one_letter_code
_entity_poly.pdbx_strand_id
1 'polypeptide(L)' 'MTTKRGNRKTNLLMINGFTYSQDHNTCTWKCSSAYKGCRSKVRKLPDGTVYEVNIEHNHPAPEYYVKDGIYFKV' A
#
# COMPACT_ATOMS: atom_id res chain seq x y z
N MET A 1 14.27 -5.63 -19.99
CA MET A 1 12.84 -5.93 -20.22
C MET A 1 12.00 -5.26 -19.14
N THR A 2 11.72 -3.96 -19.28
CA THR A 2 10.85 -3.22 -18.36
C THR A 2 9.41 -3.45 -18.77
N THR A 3 8.73 -4.40 -18.14
CA THR A 3 7.30 -4.60 -18.35
C THR A 3 6.56 -3.39 -17.80
N LYS A 4 6.02 -2.53 -18.68
CA LYS A 4 4.99 -1.56 -18.32
C LYS A 4 3.79 -2.37 -17.80
N ARG A 5 3.70 -2.55 -16.49
CA ARG A 5 2.49 -3.09 -15.85
C ARG A 5 1.39 -2.06 -16.06
N GLY A 6 0.52 -2.31 -17.03
CA GLY A 6 -0.73 -1.55 -17.18
C GLY A 6 -1.48 -1.49 -15.85
N ASN A 7 -2.28 -0.44 -15.67
CA ASN A 7 -3.12 -0.19 -14.49
C ASN A 7 -4.07 -1.36 -14.24
N ARG A 8 -3.59 -2.41 -13.56
CA ARG A 8 -4.46 -3.40 -12.93
C ARG A 8 -5.14 -2.69 -11.78
N LYS A 9 -6.48 -2.72 -11.73
CA LYS A 9 -7.22 -2.32 -10.53
C LYS A 9 -6.78 -3.21 -9.38
N THR A 10 -5.93 -2.69 -8.51
CA THR A 10 -5.53 -3.36 -7.27
C THR A 10 -6.33 -2.76 -6.14
N ASN A 11 -6.72 -3.58 -5.17
CA ASN A 11 -7.23 -3.03 -3.92
C ASN A 11 -6.13 -2.20 -3.25
N LEU A 12 -6.53 -1.08 -2.64
CA LEU A 12 -5.65 -0.18 -1.92
C LEU A 12 -6.05 -0.13 -0.45
N LEU A 13 -5.07 -0.23 0.42
CA LEU A 13 -5.24 -0.15 1.88
C LEU A 13 -4.43 1.03 2.38
N MET A 14 -5.01 1.87 3.23
CA MET A 14 -4.32 2.99 3.86
C MET A 14 -4.21 2.78 5.36
N ILE A 15 -2.98 2.86 5.88
CA ILE A 15 -2.66 2.73 7.32
C ILE A 15 -1.64 3.80 7.66
N ASN A 16 -1.92 4.60 8.68
CA ASN A 16 -1.00 5.65 9.19
C ASN A 16 -0.45 6.58 8.09
N GLY A 17 -1.29 6.95 7.10
CA GLY A 17 -0.92 7.81 5.98
C GLY A 17 -0.13 7.11 4.85
N PHE A 18 0.24 5.85 5.01
CA PHE A 18 0.89 5.06 3.96
C PHE A 18 -0.13 4.20 3.22
N THR A 19 0.07 4.04 1.92
CA THR A 19 -0.76 3.17 1.09
C THR A 19 -0.05 1.87 0.77
N TYR A 20 -0.83 0.80 0.69
CA TYR A 20 -0.37 -0.56 0.43
C TYR A 20 -1.19 -1.16 -0.70
N SER A 21 -0.52 -1.84 -1.62
CA SER A 21 -1.14 -2.63 -2.68
C SER A 21 -1.09 -4.11 -2.34
N GLN A 22 -2.21 -4.80 -2.57
CA GLN A 22 -2.30 -6.24 -2.36
C GLN A 22 -1.42 -6.99 -3.37
N ASP A 23 -0.65 -7.95 -2.88
CA ASP A 23 -0.03 -8.96 -3.74
C ASP A 23 -1.08 -10.03 -4.07
N HIS A 24 -1.46 -10.19 -5.34
CA HIS A 24 -2.54 -11.11 -5.72
C HIS A 24 -2.29 -12.58 -5.35
N ASN A 25 -1.02 -12.97 -5.19
CA ASN A 25 -0.65 -14.36 -4.91
C ASN A 25 -0.56 -14.65 -3.41
N THR A 26 -0.63 -13.63 -2.55
CA THR A 26 -0.44 -13.80 -1.11
C THR A 26 -1.42 -12.94 -0.31
N CYS A 27 -1.58 -13.21 0.98
CA CYS A 27 -2.33 -12.30 1.86
C CYS A 27 -1.50 -11.07 2.31
N THR A 28 -0.38 -10.80 1.63
CA THR A 28 0.55 -9.72 1.96
C THR A 28 0.21 -8.47 1.16
N TRP A 29 0.27 -7.34 1.84
CA TRP A 29 0.13 -6.01 1.27
C TRP A 29 1.45 -5.29 1.42
N LYS A 30 1.99 -4.80 0.31
CA LYS A 30 3.30 -4.12 0.26
C LYS A 30 3.07 -2.63 0.14
N CYS A 31 3.93 -1.82 0.78
CA CYS A 31 3.88 -0.37 0.62
C CYS A 31 3.89 -0.01 -0.87
N SER A 32 3.06 0.95 -1.27
CA SER A 32 2.93 1.37 -2.66
C SER A 32 4.24 1.91 -3.23
N SER A 33 5.20 2.32 -2.39
CA SER A 33 6.57 2.70 -2.77
C SER A 33 7.57 1.53 -2.75
N ALA A 34 7.12 0.27 -2.69
CA ALA A 34 8.03 -0.89 -2.71
C ALA A 34 8.90 -0.94 -3.97
N TYR A 35 8.41 -0.42 -5.11
CA TYR A 35 9.20 -0.27 -6.33
C TYR A 35 10.37 0.72 -6.19
N LYS A 36 10.34 1.60 -5.19
CA LYS A 36 11.44 2.51 -4.80
C LYS A 36 12.32 1.92 -3.68
N GLY A 37 12.14 0.65 -3.33
CA GLY A 37 12.92 -0.05 -2.31
C GLY A 37 12.34 0.01 -0.90
N CYS A 38 11.12 0.52 -0.69
CA CYS A 38 10.46 0.45 0.60
C CYS A 38 10.16 -1.01 0.99
N ARG A 39 10.48 -1.38 2.24
CA ARG A 39 10.32 -2.76 2.76
C ARG A 39 9.13 -2.93 3.71
N SER A 40 8.35 -1.87 3.93
CA SER A 40 7.15 -1.95 4.75
C SER A 40 6.10 -2.86 4.10
N LYS A 41 5.47 -3.69 4.93
CA LYS A 41 4.46 -4.67 4.55
C LYS A 41 3.53 -5.00 5.72
N VAL A 42 2.28 -5.28 5.39
CA VAL A 42 1.26 -5.76 6.33
C VAL A 42 0.64 -7.05 5.80
N ARG A 43 0.03 -7.84 6.68
CA ARG A 43 -0.65 -9.08 6.32
C ARG A 43 -2.11 -8.99 6.73
N LYS A 44 -2.99 -9.39 5.81
CA LYS A 44 -4.43 -9.54 6.08
C LYS A 44 -4.70 -11.01 6.43
N LEU A 45 -5.47 -11.25 7.48
CA LEU A 45 -5.96 -12.57 7.87
C LEU A 45 -7.29 -12.89 7.17
N PRO A 46 -7.70 -14.18 7.11
CA PRO A 46 -8.98 -14.58 6.53
C PRO A 46 -10.20 -13.93 7.19
N ASP A 47 -10.11 -13.62 8.49
CA ASP A 47 -11.15 -12.94 9.28
C ASP A 47 -11.28 -11.43 8.96
N GLY A 48 -10.38 -10.90 8.13
CA GLY A 48 -10.33 -9.48 7.78
C GLY A 48 -9.34 -8.65 8.59
N THR A 49 -8.79 -9.19 9.68
CA THR A 49 -7.83 -8.50 10.55
C THR A 49 -6.55 -8.20 9.78
N VAL A 50 -6.06 -6.96 9.87
CA VAL A 50 -4.77 -6.56 9.31
C VAL A 50 -3.80 -6.35 10.45
N TYR A 51 -2.61 -6.94 10.33
CA TYR A 51 -1.52 -6.66 11.25
C TYR A 51 -0.24 -6.33 10.51
N GLU A 52 0.57 -5.56 11.20
CA GLU A 52 1.81 -5.02 10.71
C GLU A 52 2.91 -6.09 10.75
N VAL A 53 3.55 -6.33 9.60
CA VAL A 53 4.68 -7.28 9.50
C VAL A 53 6.00 -6.52 9.49
N ASN A 54 6.03 -5.37 8.82
CA ASN A 54 7.12 -4.41 8.88
C ASN A 54 6.55 -3.00 8.66
N ILE A 55 6.78 -2.10 9.62
CA ILE A 55 6.28 -0.72 9.58
C ILE A 55 7.35 0.30 9.21
N GLU A 56 8.60 -0.13 9.04
CA GLU A 56 9.68 0.77 8.69
C GLU A 56 9.56 1.23 7.24
N HIS A 57 9.41 2.55 7.06
CA HIS A 57 9.44 3.21 5.77
C HIS A 57 10.77 3.95 5.60
N ASN A 58 11.30 3.92 4.38
CA ASN A 58 12.49 4.66 3.99
C ASN A 58 12.15 5.93 3.19
N HIS A 59 10.89 6.38 3.29
CA HIS A 59 10.38 7.55 2.59
C HIS A 59 9.29 8.21 3.45
N PRO A 60 9.03 9.52 3.26
CA PRO A 60 7.92 10.18 3.93
C PRO A 60 6.57 9.62 3.45
N ALA A 61 5.55 9.72 4.30
CA ALA A 61 4.18 9.46 3.88
C ALA A 61 3.79 10.41 2.74
N PRO A 62 3.00 9.96 1.74
CA PRO A 62 2.47 10.86 0.74
C PRO A 62 1.50 11.87 1.37
N GLU A 63 1.40 13.04 0.77
CA GLU A 63 0.41 14.05 1.17
C GLU A 63 -0.95 13.74 0.54
N TYR A 64 -2.00 13.92 1.34
CA TYR A 64 -3.38 13.73 0.92
C TYR A 64 -4.22 14.94 1.33
N TYR A 65 -5.00 15.45 0.38
CA TYR A 65 -6.08 16.39 0.64
C TYR A 65 -7.38 15.61 0.83
N VAL A 66 -8.12 15.88 1.91
CA VAL A 66 -9.39 15.19 2.21
C VAL A 66 -10.55 16.13 1.95
N LYS A 67 -11.51 15.69 1.13
CA LYS A 67 -12.76 16.40 0.87
C LYS A 67 -13.91 15.41 0.82
N ASP A 68 -14.93 15.63 1.64
CA ASP A 68 -16.14 14.79 1.72
C ASP A 68 -15.83 13.28 1.95
N GLY A 69 -14.80 12.99 2.74
CA GLY A 69 -14.34 11.61 3.00
C GLY A 69 -13.54 10.98 1.85
N ILE A 70 -13.33 11.71 0.75
CA ILE A 70 -12.52 11.29 -0.38
C ILE A 70 -11.08 11.79 -0.18
N TYR A 71 -10.12 10.89 -0.34
CA TYR A 71 -8.70 11.18 -0.23
C TYR A 71 -8.10 11.42 -1.62
N PHE A 72 -7.61 12.63 -1.85
CA PHE A 72 -6.90 13.05 -3.05
C PHE A 72 -5.40 13.07 -2.76
N LYS A 73 -4.65 12.19 -3.40
CA LYS A 73 -3.19 12.21 -3.32
C LYS A 73 -2.66 13.44 -4.06
N VAL A 74 -1.82 14.24 -3.42
CA VAL A 74 -1.18 15.44 -3.99
C VAL A 74 0.15 15.07 -4.67
#